data_AF-A0A2I1FYN3-F1
#
_entry.id   AF-A0A2I1FYN3-F1
#
_cell.length_a   1.000
_cell.length_b   1.000
_cell.length_c   1.000
_cell.angle_alpha   90.00
_cell.angle_beta   90.00
_cell.angle_gamma   90.00
#
_symmetry.space_group_name_H-M   'P 1'
#
loop_
_entity.id
_entity.type
_entity.pdbx_description
1 polymer ?
#
loop_
_entity_poly.entity_id
_entity_poly.type
_entity_poly.pdbx_seq_one_letter_code
_entity_poly.pdbx_strand_id
1 'polypeptide(L)'
;SYYSDSSDEKKVKTKHQRRREDWEQSPVLKATLIRQASIDPETIFGKVPPLNMDEIFEGREHKFRPRSSSADWTGLDALTVDEELEYKVYMGFR
;
A
#
# COMPACT_ATOMS: atom_id res chain seq x y z
N SER A 1 44.16 6.88 -29.15
CA SER A 1 43.23 8.02 -29.23
C SER A 1 42.69 8.24 -27.83
N TYR A 2 43.18 9.28 -27.14
CA TYR A 2 42.64 9.71 -25.85
C TYR A 2 41.36 10.50 -26.16
N TYR A 3 40.20 9.89 -25.93
CA TYR A 3 38.97 10.63 -25.69
C TYR A 3 38.49 10.25 -24.29
N SER A 4 38.95 11.06 -23.34
CA SER A 4 38.35 11.17 -22.01
C SER A 4 37.01 11.88 -22.20
N ASP A 5 35.94 11.13 -22.44
CA ASP A 5 34.59 11.68 -22.36
C ASP A 5 34.26 11.87 -20.87
N SER A 6 34.64 13.05 -20.40
CA SER A 6 34.47 13.52 -19.04
C SER A 6 33.00 13.43 -18.67
N SER A 7 32.70 12.44 -17.83
CA SER A 7 31.59 12.34 -16.89
C SER A 7 30.92 13.70 -16.60
N ASP A 8 29.84 13.98 -17.31
CA ASP A 8 28.82 14.92 -16.86
C ASP A 8 27.45 14.32 -17.21
N GLU A 9 27.17 13.14 -16.63
CA GLU A 9 25.80 12.68 -16.45
C GLU A 9 25.10 13.69 -15.55
N LYS A 10 24.53 14.73 -16.15
CA LYS A 10 23.63 15.64 -15.47
C LYS A 10 22.44 14.82 -14.98
N LYS A 11 22.49 14.41 -13.70
CA LYS A 11 21.37 13.80 -13.00
C LYS A 11 20.13 14.65 -13.25
N VAL A 12 19.24 14.15 -14.08
CA VAL A 12 17.94 14.75 -14.34
C VAL A 12 17.20 14.68 -13.00
N LYS A 13 17.23 15.77 -12.23
CA LYS A 13 16.48 15.87 -10.98
C LYS A 13 15.01 15.76 -11.37
N THR A 14 14.42 14.58 -11.19
CA THR A 14 12.99 14.39 -11.38
C THR A 14 12.28 15.35 -10.42
N LYS A 15 11.16 15.94 -10.84
CA LYS A 15 10.35 16.84 -10.00
C LYS A 15 9.90 16.21 -8.67
N HIS A 16 10.13 14.91 -8.50
CA HIS A 16 9.81 14.07 -7.36
C HIS A 16 10.97 13.88 -6.38
N GLN A 17 12.15 14.46 -6.60
CA GLN A 17 13.20 14.55 -5.59
C GLN A 17 12.83 15.63 -4.55
N ARG A 18 11.69 15.44 -3.88
CA ARG A 18 11.41 16.16 -2.64
C ARG A 18 12.49 15.75 -1.65
N ARG A 19 13.02 16.73 -0.91
CA ARG A 19 13.89 16.45 0.23
C ARG A 19 13.10 15.56 1.18
N ARG A 20 13.62 14.36 1.44
CA ARG A 20 12.99 13.41 2.36
C ARG A 20 13.19 13.91 3.79
N GLU A 21 12.14 13.78 4.59
CA GLU A 21 12.17 14.16 6.00
C GLU A 21 12.96 13.12 6.81
N ASP A 22 13.40 13.48 8.01
CA ASP A 22 14.29 12.61 8.82
C ASP A 22 13.64 11.28 9.21
N TRP A 23 12.31 11.24 9.39
CA TRP A 23 11.56 10.02 9.68
C TRP A 23 11.49 9.06 8.49
N GLU A 24 11.68 9.56 7.27
CA GLU A 24 11.70 8.79 6.02
C GLU A 24 13.10 8.20 5.74
N GLN A 25 14.11 8.52 6.57
CA GLN A 25 15.49 8.06 6.41
C GLN A 25 15.91 7.04 7.47
N SER A 26 16.86 6.18 7.09
CA SER A 26 17.59 5.33 8.05
C SER A 26 18.47 6.22 8.94
N PRO A 27 18.58 5.97 10.27
CA PRO A 27 18.12 4.80 11.02
C PRO A 27 16.69 4.91 11.59
N VAL A 28 16.08 6.10 11.56
CA VAL A 28 14.77 6.38 12.20
C VAL A 28 13.65 5.57 11.56
N LEU A 29 13.63 5.48 10.23
CA LEU A 29 12.65 4.68 9.49
C LEU A 29 12.71 3.21 9.92
N LYS A 30 13.90 2.63 10.06
CA LYS A 30 14.08 1.23 10.47
C LYS A 30 13.54 0.99 11.89
N ALA A 31 13.87 1.86 12.83
CA ALA A 31 13.35 1.78 14.20
C ALA A 31 11.81 1.89 14.23
N THR A 32 11.26 2.77 13.40
CA THR A 32 9.81 2.99 13.30
C THR A 32 9.09 1.77 12.71
N LEU A 33 9.62 1.17 11.64
CA LEU A 33 9.07 -0.04 11.03
C LEU A 33 9.08 -1.23 12.00
N ILE A 34 10.17 -1.42 12.75
CA ILE A 34 10.25 -2.48 13.78
C ILE A 34 9.17 -2.29 14.83
N ARG A 35 8.96 -1.05 15.29
CA ARG A 35 7.91 -0.72 16.27
C ARG A 35 6.50 -0.95 15.71
N GLN A 36 6.27 -0.65 14.43
CA GLN A 36 4.96 -0.78 13.78
C GLN A 36 4.59 -2.23 13.45
N ALA A 37 5.57 -3.12 13.32
CA ALA A 37 5.37 -4.48 12.83
C ALA A 37 4.37 -5.31 13.66
N SER A 38 4.22 -5.04 14.96
CA SER A 38 3.32 -5.78 15.86
C SER A 38 1.98 -5.09 16.11
N ILE A 39 1.70 -3.96 15.45
CA ILE A 39 0.48 -3.20 15.66
C ILE A 39 -0.60 -3.75 14.73
N ASP A 40 -1.77 -4.12 15.28
CA ASP A 40 -2.92 -4.57 14.48
C ASP A 40 -3.48 -3.40 13.64
N PRO A 41 -3.40 -3.45 12.31
CA PRO A 41 -3.94 -2.40 11.45
C PRO A 41 -5.46 -2.26 11.58
N GLU A 42 -6.20 -3.33 11.90
CA GLU A 42 -7.67 -3.25 12.05
C GLU A 42 -8.07 -2.37 13.24
N THR A 43 -7.24 -2.29 14.29
CA THR A 43 -7.53 -1.42 15.45
C THR A 43 -7.41 0.07 15.13
N ILE A 44 -6.66 0.42 14.09
CA ILE A 44 -6.41 1.81 13.66
C ILE A 44 -7.34 2.20 12.53
N PHE A 45 -7.45 1.36 11.49
CA PHE A 45 -8.14 1.69 10.25
C PHE A 45 -9.53 1.05 10.15
N GLY A 46 -9.80 0.01 10.95
CA GLY A 46 -11.02 -0.79 10.84
C GLY A 46 -11.03 -1.70 9.61
N LYS A 47 -12.17 -2.36 9.39
CA LYS A 47 -12.40 -3.20 8.19
C LYS A 47 -12.53 -2.31 6.95
N VAL A 48 -11.87 -2.70 5.86
CA VAL A 48 -11.94 -1.96 4.59
C VAL A 48 -13.36 -2.05 4.04
N PRO A 49 -14.06 -0.92 3.84
CA PRO A 49 -15.43 -0.93 3.33
C PRO A 49 -15.45 -1.32 1.85
N PRO A 50 -16.58 -1.84 1.34
CA PRO A 50 -16.74 -2.11 -0.08
C PRO A 50 -16.60 -0.81 -0.88
N LEU A 51 -15.90 -0.91 -2.01
CA LEU A 51 -15.65 0.24 -2.89
C LEU A 51 -16.93 0.63 -3.63
N ASN A 52 -17.42 1.85 -3.37
CA ASN A 52 -18.53 2.42 -4.12
C ASN A 52 -18.00 3.28 -5.28
N MET A 53 -18.15 2.78 -6.50
CA MET A 53 -17.65 3.46 -7.70
C MET A 53 -18.46 4.72 -8.04
N ASP A 54 -19.75 4.74 -7.72
CA ASP A 54 -20.63 5.88 -8.01
C ASP A 54 -20.25 7.10 -7.16
N GLU A 55 -19.88 6.86 -5.89
CA GLU A 55 -19.42 7.90 -4.95
C GLU A 55 -18.04 8.46 -5.32
N ILE A 56 -17.13 7.60 -5.79
CA ILE A 56 -15.76 8.04 -6.12
C ILE A 56 -15.72 8.84 -7.42
N PHE A 57 -16.60 8.52 -8.38
CA PHE A 57 -16.61 9.12 -9.70
C PHE A 57 -17.88 9.93 -9.98
N GLU A 58 -18.34 10.68 -8.98
CA GLU A 58 -19.47 11.61 -9.13
C GLU A 58 -19.29 12.53 -10.36
N GLY A 59 -20.37 12.71 -11.13
CA GLY A 59 -20.42 13.64 -12.26
C GLY A 59 -19.77 13.16 -13.57
N ARG A 60 -19.36 11.89 -13.66
CA ARG A 60 -18.90 11.29 -14.93
C ARG A 60 -19.77 10.10 -15.32
N GLU A 61 -20.23 10.07 -16.57
CA GLU A 61 -20.93 8.91 -17.14
C GLU A 61 -19.95 7.77 -17.40
N HIS A 62 -19.57 7.06 -16.35
CA HIS A 62 -18.75 5.86 -16.46
C HIS A 62 -19.64 4.63 -16.65
N LYS A 63 -19.47 3.93 -17.78
CA LYS A 63 -19.95 2.54 -17.91
C LYS A 63 -19.04 1.64 -17.06
N PHE A 64 -19.33 1.54 -15.77
CA PHE A 64 -18.74 0.49 -14.95
C PHE A 64 -19.11 -0.85 -15.56
N ARG A 65 -18.09 -1.64 -15.90
CA ARG A 65 -18.32 -2.96 -16.48
C ARG A 65 -18.91 -3.86 -15.40
N PRO A 66 -19.92 -4.67 -15.71
CA PRO A 66 -20.41 -5.67 -14.77
C PRO A 66 -19.26 -6.58 -14.36
N ARG A 67 -19.22 -6.89 -13.07
CA ARG A 67 -18.17 -7.68 -12.43
C ARG A 67 -18.06 -9.07 -13.09
N SER A 68 -16.82 -9.51 -13.32
CA SER A 68 -16.47 -10.89 -13.71
C SER A 68 -16.15 -11.72 -12.46
N SER A 69 -16.02 -13.05 -12.62
CA SER A 69 -15.77 -14.02 -11.53
C SER A 69 -14.61 -13.67 -10.59
N SER A 70 -13.62 -12.89 -11.03
CA SER A 70 -12.51 -12.38 -10.20
C SER A 70 -12.95 -11.45 -9.06
N ALA A 71 -14.21 -11.03 -9.06
CA ALA A 71 -14.77 -10.11 -8.09
C ALA A 71 -15.75 -10.79 -7.14
N ASP A 72 -16.01 -12.10 -7.30
CA ASP A 72 -16.96 -12.86 -6.49
C ASP A 72 -16.21 -13.72 -5.48
N TRP A 73 -15.80 -13.10 -4.38
CA TRP A 73 -15.15 -13.76 -3.23
C TRP A 73 -16.17 -14.21 -2.18
N THR A 74 -17.35 -14.64 -2.61
CA THR A 74 -18.47 -15.04 -1.73
C THR A 74 -18.54 -16.55 -1.59
N GLY A 75 -18.96 -17.05 -0.42
CA GLY A 75 -19.16 -18.48 -0.19
C GLY A 75 -17.91 -19.16 0.38
N LEU A 76 -17.38 -20.17 -0.31
CA LEU A 76 -16.20 -20.93 0.14
C LEU A 76 -14.90 -20.10 0.13
N ASP A 77 -14.85 -19.06 -0.69
CA ASP A 77 -13.70 -18.15 -0.80
C ASP A 77 -13.79 -16.96 0.19
N ALA A 78 -14.85 -16.89 1.00
CA ALA A 78 -14.99 -15.86 2.02
C ALA A 78 -14.14 -16.22 3.24
N LEU A 79 -13.40 -15.24 3.76
CA LEU A 79 -12.58 -15.40 4.94
C LEU A 79 -13.47 -15.76 6.15
N THR A 80 -13.11 -16.84 6.83
CA THR A 80 -13.81 -17.30 8.03
C THR A 80 -13.28 -16.61 9.28
N VAL A 81 -14.09 -16.62 10.35
CA VAL A 81 -13.68 -16.04 11.64
C VAL A 81 -12.46 -16.75 12.22
N ASP A 82 -12.35 -18.06 12.02
CA ASP A 82 -11.21 -18.84 12.50
C ASP A 82 -9.91 -18.45 11.77
N GLU A 83 -9.98 -18.24 10.45
CA GLU A 83 -8.84 -17.75 9.66
C GLU A 83 -8.44 -16.31 10.06
N GLU A 84 -9.40 -15.42 10.33
CA GLU A 84 -9.13 -14.08 10.86
C GLU A 84 -8.36 -14.15 12.20
N LEU A 85 -8.77 -15.05 13.10
CA LEU A 85 -8.12 -15.23 14.40
C LEU A 85 -6.73 -15.85 14.28
N GLU A 86 -6.57 -16.89 13.47
CA GLU A 86 -5.28 -17.54 13.21
C GLU A 86 -4.28 -16.54 12.62
N TYR A 87 -4.72 -15.72 11.67
CA TYR A 87 -3.93 -14.64 11.10
C TYR A 87 -3.43 -13.66 12.17
N LYS A 88 -4.30 -13.20 13.07
CA LYS A 88 -3.90 -12.27 14.15
C LYS A 88 -2.87 -12.88 15.09
N VAL A 89 -3.04 -14.15 15.45
CA VAL A 89 -2.09 -14.89 16.27
C VAL A 89 -0.74 -15.04 15.55
N TYR A 90 -0.74 -15.44 14.29
CA TYR A 90 0.46 -15.60 13.48
C TYR A 90 1.25 -14.29 13.35
N MET A 91 0.56 -13.18 13.12
CA MET A 91 1.16 -11.86 13.01
C MET A 91 1.61 -11.26 14.36
N GLY A 92 1.26 -11.90 15.48
CA GLY A 92 1.58 -11.41 16.82
C GLY A 92 0.86 -10.10 17.17
N PHE A 93 -0.27 -9.85 16.51
CA PHE A 93 -1.15 -8.72 16.80
C PHE A 93 -1.79 -8.93 18.18
N ARG A 94 -1.82 -7.88 19.00
CA ARG A 94 -2.36 -7.88 20.36
C ARG A 94 -3.51 -6.91 20.49
#